data_AF-A0A920SER7-F1
#
_entry.id   AF-A0A920SER7-F1
#
_cell.length_a   1.000
_cell.length_b   1.000
_cell.length_c   1.000
_cell.angle_alpha   90.00
_cell.angle_beta   90.00
_cell.angle_gamma   90.00
#
_symmetry.space_group_name_H-M   'P 1'
#
loop_
_entity.id
_entity.type
_entity.pdbx_description
1 polymer ?
#
loop_
_entity_poly.entity_id
_entity_poly.type
_entity_poly.pdbx_seq_one_letter_code
_entity_poly.pdbx_strand_id
1 'polypeptide(L)'
;MIHAEDAAEIFVRVCLAEKLNYPIYISGGTMCSIKDMADMVKEIIPDADITTGDQVVPHVYNVDNSRMLADIGYEIAPLRQRILDHINDARAEAGLNVLSG
;
A
#
# COMPACT_ATOMS: atom_id res chain seq x y z
N MET A 1 -3.55 4.11 2.06
CA MET A 1 -3.39 2.69 1.66
C MET A 1 -1.96 2.26 1.88
N ILE A 2 -1.74 1.04 2.37
CA ILE A 2 -0.41 0.46 2.63
C ILE A 2 -0.41 -0.99 2.15
N HIS A 3 0.67 -1.44 1.51
CA HIS A 3 0.83 -2.85 1.14
C HIS A 3 1.32 -3.68 2.31
N ALA A 4 1.05 -4.99 2.31
CA ALA A 4 1.50 -5.88 3.38
C ALA A 4 3.03 -5.86 3.55
N GLU A 5 3.76 -5.77 2.44
CA GLU A 5 5.23 -5.70 2.45
C GLU A 5 5.76 -4.40 3.08
N ASP A 6 5.12 -3.26 2.83
CA ASP A 6 5.48 -2.00 3.49
C ASP A 6 5.26 -2.10 5.00
N ALA A 7 4.15 -2.72 5.41
CA ALA A 7 3.84 -2.92 6.83
C ALA A 7 4.85 -3.87 7.50
N ALA A 8 5.23 -4.96 6.83
CA ALA A 8 6.22 -5.91 7.32
C ALA A 8 7.58 -5.23 7.55
N GLU A 9 8.06 -4.45 6.58
CA GLU A 9 9.32 -3.72 6.68
C GLU A 9 9.28 -2.68 7.81
N ILE A 10 8.17 -1.94 7.96
CA ILE A 10 7.99 -1.02 9.09
C ILE A 10 8.07 -1.76 10.42
N PHE A 11 7.42 -2.92 10.56
CA PHE A 11 7.49 -3.71 11.79
C PHE A 11 8.90 -4.16 12.11
N VAL A 12 9.64 -4.69 11.13
CA VAL A 12 11.03 -5.12 11.30
C VAL A 12 11.89 -3.95 11.78
N ARG A 13 11.79 -2.79 11.14
CA ARG A 13 12.56 -1.60 11.54
C ARG A 13 12.21 -1.11 12.93
N VAL A 14 10.93 -1.08 13.28
CA VAL A 14 10.49 -0.70 14.63
C VAL A 14 11.05 -1.66 15.68
N CYS A 15 11.01 -2.97 15.42
CA CYS A 15 11.53 -3.99 16.34
C CYS A 15 13.06 -3.92 16.52
N LEU A 16 13.79 -3.47 15.50
CA LEU A 16 15.25 -3.41 15.51
C LEU A 16 15.81 -2.01 15.81
N ALA A 17 14.96 -0.99 15.96
CA ALA A 17 15.41 0.37 16.22
C ALA A 17 16.10 0.48 17.59
N GLU A 18 17.32 1.01 17.62
CA GLU A 18 18.04 1.26 18.87
C GLU A 18 17.35 2.31 19.75
N LYS A 19 16.65 3.26 19.12
CA LYS A 19 15.93 4.33 19.79
C LYS A 19 14.72 4.78 18.97
N LEU A 20 13.58 4.89 19.65
CA LEU A 20 12.35 5.47 19.14
C LEU A 20 11.96 6.65 20.05
N ASN A 21 11.65 7.81 19.47
CA ASN A 21 11.31 9.00 20.27
C ASN A 21 9.84 9.02 20.70
N TYR A 22 8.99 8.14 20.15
CA TYR A 22 7.56 8.11 20.40
C TYR A 22 7.05 6.68 20.68
N PRO A 23 5.98 6.53 21.49
CA PRO A 23 5.38 5.23 21.74
C PRO A 23 4.44 4.76 20.62
N ILE A 24 4.00 5.66 19.74
CA ILE A 24 3.03 5.39 18.68
C ILE A 24 3.46 6.14 17.43
N TYR A 25 3.45 5.41 16.31
CA TYR A 25 3.72 5.94 14.97
C TYR A 25 2.53 5.63 14.06
N ILE A 26 2.12 6.64 13.27
CA ILE A 26 1.19 6.43 12.17
C ILE A 26 2.04 6.10 10.93
N SER A 27 1.86 4.91 10.35
CA SER A 27 2.61 4.48 9.17
C SER A 27 2.35 5.37 7.95
N GLY A 28 1.15 5.96 7.88
CA GLY A 28 0.72 6.71 6.70
C GLY A 28 0.33 5.76 5.57
N GLY A 29 0.66 6.17 4.35
CA GLY A 29 0.34 5.48 3.12
C GLY A 29 -0.08 6.45 2.03
N THR A 30 -0.49 5.93 0.88
CA THR A 30 -0.95 6.78 -0.22
C THR A 30 -2.43 7.12 -0.06
N MET A 31 -2.76 8.41 -0.17
CA MET A 31 -4.14 8.89 -0.31
C MET A 31 -4.62 8.53 -1.72
N CYS A 32 -5.70 7.77 -1.82
CA CYS A 32 -6.18 7.20 -3.07
C CYS A 32 -7.68 6.98 -2.98
N SER A 33 -8.44 7.40 -4.00
CA SER A 33 -9.84 7.02 -4.11
C SER A 33 -9.97 5.60 -4.70
N ILE A 34 -11.15 4.99 -4.58
CA ILE A 34 -11.46 3.72 -5.25
C ILE A 34 -11.34 3.86 -6.77
N LYS A 35 -11.73 5.02 -7.32
CA LYS A 35 -11.59 5.29 -8.75
C LYS A 35 -10.11 5.28 -9.17
N ASP A 36 -9.24 5.96 -8.44
CA ASP A 36 -7.81 6.01 -8.77
C ASP A 36 -7.18 4.61 -8.73
N MET A 37 -7.60 3.77 -7.78
CA MET A 37 -7.16 2.38 -7.70
C MET A 37 -7.65 1.55 -8.89
N ALA A 38 -8.92 1.67 -9.27
CA ALA A 38 -9.48 0.99 -10.43
C ALA A 38 -8.79 1.42 -11.73
N ASP A 39 -8.49 2.71 -11.86
CA ASP A 39 -7.75 3.25 -13.02
C ASP A 39 -6.33 2.66 -13.09
N MET A 40 -5.59 2.61 -11.97
CA MET A 40 -4.26 1.98 -11.91
C MET A 40 -4.30 0.47 -12.22
N VAL A 41 -5.33 -0.25 -11.79
CA VAL A 41 -5.51 -1.65 -12.18
C VAL A 41 -5.74 -1.77 -13.69
N LYS A 42 -6.57 -0.90 -14.27
CA LYS A 42 -6.84 -0.90 -15.73
C LYS A 42 -5.65 -0.47 -16.58
N GLU A 43 -4.75 0.37 -16.06
CA GLU A 43 -3.47 0.65 -16.71
C GLU A 43 -2.60 -0.62 -16.86
N ILE A 44 -2.67 -1.53 -15.88
CA ILE A 44 -1.87 -2.76 -15.86
C ILE A 44 -2.59 -3.90 -16.60
N ILE A 45 -3.91 -4.00 -16.43
CA ILE A 45 -4.79 -5.01 -17.03
C ILE A 45 -5.92 -4.28 -17.78
N PRO A 46 -5.73 -3.91 -19.06
CA PRO A 46 -6.69 -3.10 -19.81
C PRO A 46 -8.10 -3.69 -19.89
N ASP A 47 -8.18 -5.02 -19.92
CA ASP A 47 -9.44 -5.77 -20.03
C ASP A 47 -10.07 -6.09 -18.65
N ALA A 48 -9.57 -5.50 -17.56
CA ALA A 48 -10.13 -5.73 -16.23
C ALA A 48 -11.57 -5.22 -16.13
N ASP A 49 -12.49 -6.14 -15.82
CA ASP A 49 -13.88 -5.82 -15.54
C ASP A 49 -14.05 -5.49 -14.04
N ILE A 50 -14.31 -4.22 -13.74
CA ILE A 50 -14.36 -3.69 -12.37
C ILE A 50 -15.70 -2.98 -12.17
N THR A 51 -16.45 -3.46 -11.19
CA THR A 51 -17.66 -2.81 -10.69
C THR A 51 -17.48 -2.47 -9.21
N THR A 52 -18.02 -1.33 -8.78
CA THR A 52 -17.92 -0.86 -7.38
C THR A 52 -19.32 -0.69 -6.81
N GLY A 53 -19.46 -0.95 -5.51
CA GLY A 53 -20.69 -0.66 -4.78
C GLY A 53 -20.81 0.82 -4.42
N ASP A 54 -21.94 1.19 -3.83
CA ASP A 54 -22.26 2.54 -3.37
C ASP A 54 -22.08 2.74 -1.86
N GLN A 55 -21.63 1.70 -1.15
CA GLN A 55 -21.44 1.74 0.28
C GLN A 55 -20.31 2.69 0.67
N VAL A 56 -20.62 3.67 1.52
CA VAL A 56 -19.62 4.55 2.12
C VAL A 56 -18.86 3.77 3.17
N VAL A 57 -17.53 3.72 3.03
CA VAL A 57 -16.65 3.16 4.05
C VAL A 57 -15.92 4.30 4.75
N PRO A 58 -16.23 4.59 6.03
CA PRO A 58 -15.60 5.68 6.76
C PRO A 58 -14.15 5.27 7.10
N HIS A 59 -13.20 5.85 6.37
CA HIS A 59 -11.78 5.64 6.60
C HIS A 59 -11.07 6.95 6.95
N VAL A 60 -10.08 6.85 7.84
CA VAL A 60 -9.15 7.95 8.10
C VAL A 60 -8.27 8.11 6.84
N TYR A 61 -8.52 9.17 6.07
CA TYR A 61 -7.88 9.37 4.76
C TYR A 61 -6.76 10.41 4.77
N ASN A 62 -6.70 11.25 5.80
CA ASN A 62 -5.68 12.29 5.94
C ASN A 62 -4.93 12.09 7.26
N VAL A 63 -3.71 11.56 7.16
CA VAL A 63 -2.88 11.21 8.32
C VAL A 63 -1.49 11.81 8.16
N ASP A 64 -0.90 12.19 9.28
CA ASP A 64 0.48 12.68 9.35
C ASP A 64 1.40 11.55 9.82
N ASN A 65 2.34 11.13 8.95
CA ASN A 65 3.34 10.11 9.22
C ASN A 65 4.76 10.68 9.41
N SER A 66 4.90 11.99 9.61
CA SER A 66 6.19 12.67 9.77
C SER A 66 7.07 12.05 10.87
N ARG A 67 6.48 11.60 11.98
CA ARG A 67 7.20 10.89 13.06
C ARG A 67 7.76 9.56 12.60
N MET A 68 7.00 8.80 11.80
CA MET A 68 7.44 7.51 11.27
C MET A 68 8.61 7.74 10.31
N LEU A 69 8.47 8.71 9.40
CA LEU A 69 9.55 9.07 8.48
C LEU A 69 10.82 9.54 9.22
N ALA A 70 10.68 10.35 10.27
CA ALA A 70 11.82 10.88 11.01
C ALA A 70 12.58 9.81 11.80
N ASP A 71 11.89 8.90 12.49
CA ASP A 71 12.52 7.94 13.40
C ASP A 71 12.80 6.57 12.75
N ILE A 72 11.91 6.11 11.85
CA ILE A 72 11.97 4.78 11.23
C ILE A 72 12.57 4.85 9.82
N GLY A 73 12.48 6.01 9.16
CA GLY A 73 13.17 6.29 7.89
C GLY A 73 12.71 5.40 6.73
N TYR A 74 11.49 4.86 6.79
CA TYR A 74 10.95 4.04 5.72
C TYR A 74 9.99 4.85 4.85
N GLU A 75 10.39 5.01 3.59
CA GLU A 75 9.51 5.59 2.56
C GLU A 75 8.72 4.47 1.88
N ILE A 76 7.39 4.58 1.96
CA ILE A 76 6.46 3.62 1.36
C ILE A 76 6.60 3.69 -0.17
N ALA A 77 6.64 2.53 -0.82
CA ALA A 77 6.75 2.46 -2.27
C ALA A 77 5.54 3.12 -2.97
N PRO A 78 5.71 3.62 -4.21
CA PRO A 78 4.59 4.19 -4.98
C PRO A 78 3.42 3.21 -5.06
N LEU A 79 2.19 3.70 -4.86
CA LEU A 79 0.99 2.85 -4.83
C LEU A 79 0.81 2.01 -6.09
N ARG A 80 1.16 2.55 -7.27
CA ARG A 80 1.11 1.79 -8.53
C ARG A 80 2.00 0.54 -8.48
N GLN A 81 3.20 0.64 -7.92
CA GLN A 81 4.09 -0.51 -7.75
C GLN A 81 3.44 -1.54 -6.81
N ARG A 82 2.86 -1.09 -5.70
CA ARG A 82 2.17 -1.99 -4.76
C ARG A 82 0.92 -2.65 -5.34
N ILE A 83 0.21 -1.97 -6.24
CA ILE A 83 -0.89 -2.58 -7.00
C ILE A 83 -0.36 -3.66 -7.93
N LEU A 84 0.75 -3.42 -8.63
CA LEU A 84 1.39 -4.43 -9.47
C LEU A 84 1.87 -5.63 -8.65
N ASP A 85 2.51 -5.40 -7.51
CA ASP A 85 2.94 -6.46 -6.58
C ASP A 85 1.73 -7.32 -6.18
N HIS A 86 0.64 -6.68 -5.74
CA HIS A 86 -0.58 -7.37 -5.33
C HIS A 86 -1.26 -8.15 -6.48
N ILE A 87 -1.27 -7.59 -7.69
CA ILE A 87 -1.73 -8.30 -8.90
C ILE A 87 -0.87 -9.55 -9.12
N ASN A 88 0.44 -9.44 -8.98
CA ASN A 88 1.36 -10.55 -9.21
C ASN A 88 1.23 -11.64 -8.15
N ASP A 89 0.99 -11.28 -6.89
CA ASP A 89 0.68 -12.24 -5.82
C ASP A 89 -0.57 -13.06 -6.17
N ALA A 90 -1.68 -12.40 -6.53
CA ALA A 90 -2.92 -13.06 -6.91
C ALA A 90 -2.76 -13.92 -8.17
N ARG A 91 -1.97 -13.47 -9.15
CA ARG A 91 -1.66 -14.23 -10.37
C ARG A 91 -0.85 -15.48 -10.05
N ALA A 92 0.16 -15.38 -9.19
CA ALA A 92 0.96 -16.51 -8.77
C ALA A 92 0.11 -17.56 -8.02
N GLU A 93 -0.78 -17.12 -7.12
CA GLU A 93 -1.73 -17.99 -6.43
C GLU A 93 -2.66 -18.73 -7.42
N ALA A 94 -3.09 -18.03 -8.48
CA ALA A 94 -3.90 -18.61 -9.56
C ALA A 94 -3.10 -19.42 -10.61
N GLY A 95 -1.78 -19.56 -10.46
CA GLY A 95 -0.92 -20.29 -11.41
C GLY A 95 -0.69 -19.56 -12.75
N LEU A 96 -0.88 -18.23 -12.78
CA LEU A 96 -0.64 -17.37 -13.93
C LEU A 96 0.76 -16.76 -13.88
N ASN A 97 1.32 -16.43 -15.05
CA ASN A 97 2.60 -15.72 -15.13
C ASN A 97 2.48 -14.32 -14.53
N VAL A 98 3.48 -13.90 -13.76
CA VAL A 98 3.59 -12.52 -13.26
C VAL A 98 3.76 -11.51 -14.41
N LEU A 99 3.32 -10.29 -14.19
CA LEU A 99 3.44 -9.16 -15.10
C LEU A 99 4.69 -8.35 -14.74
N SER A 100 5.36 -7.83 -15.77
CA SER A 100 6.35 -6.76 -15.65
C SER A 100 5.65 -5.41 -15.67
N GLY A 101 6.18 -4.40 -14.99
CA GLY A 101 5.59 -3.05 -15.04
C GLY A 101 6.54 -1.93 -14.72
#